data_AF-A0A434SVB9-F1
#
_entry.id   AF-A0A434SVB9-F1
#
_cell.length_a   1.000
_cell.length_b   1.000
_cell.length_c   1.000
_cell.angle_alpha   90.00
_cell.angle_beta   90.00
_cell.angle_gamma   90.00
#
_symmetry.space_group_name_H-M   'P 1'
#
loop_
_entity.id
_entity.type
_entity.pdbx_description
1 polymer ?
#
loop_
_entity_poly.entity_id
_entity_poly.type
_entity_poly.pdbx_seq_one_letter_code
_entity_poly.pdbx_strand_id
1 'polypeptide(L)' 'MTTRGINFLDRWMADHLPNAITDDSMAIVYLVEEALKAAEREGISPDEISEEVGTVFEVILEAMQNREGGLAV' A
#
# COMPACT_ATOMS: atom_id res chain seq x y z
N MET A 1 -2.90 12.32 16.15
CA MET A 1 -2.85 11.53 14.91
C MET A 1 -3.77 12.17 13.90
N THR A 2 -3.20 12.46 12.74
CA THR A 2 -3.95 12.74 11.51
C THR A 2 -4.56 11.43 10.97
N THR A 3 -5.31 11.51 9.88
CA THR A 3 -5.77 10.33 9.12
C THR A 3 -5.39 10.47 7.64
N ARG A 4 -4.39 11.31 7.33
CA ARG A 4 -4.05 11.64 5.95
C ARG A 4 -3.30 10.48 5.31
N GLY A 5 -2.36 9.89 6.05
CA GLY A 5 -1.55 8.76 5.59
C GLY A 5 -2.39 7.52 5.29
N ILE A 6 -3.28 7.13 6.20
CA ILE A 6 -4.15 5.96 6.01
C ILE A 6 -5.16 6.17 4.87
N ASN A 7 -5.73 7.37 4.75
CA ASN A 7 -6.66 7.69 3.66
C ASN A 7 -5.97 7.74 2.30
N PHE A 8 -4.72 8.23 2.26
CA PHE A 8 -3.90 8.19 1.04
C PHE A 8 -3.58 6.75 0.66
N LEU A 9 -3.08 5.94 1.61
CA LEU A 9 -2.63 4.58 1.34
C LEU A 9 -3.80 3.70 0.85
N ASP A 10 -4.98 3.81 1.47
CA ASP A 10 -6.19 3.09 1.06
C ASP A 10 -6.55 3.37 -0.42
N ARG A 11 -6.58 4.65 -0.81
CA ARG A 11 -6.85 5.06 -2.19
C ARG A 11 -5.77 4.62 -3.15
N TRP A 12 -4.51 4.84 -2.79
CA TRP A 12 -3.37 4.46 -3.62
C TRP A 12 -3.40 2.95 -3.90
N MET A 13 -3.70 2.13 -2.88
CA MET A 13 -3.77 0.68 -3.04
C MET A 13 -4.91 0.23 -3.95
N ALA A 14 -6.08 0.84 -3.83
CA ALA A 14 -7.23 0.55 -4.70
C ALA A 14 -6.91 0.82 -6.18
N ASP A 15 -6.16 1.89 -6.47
CA ASP A 15 -5.84 2.33 -7.82
C ASP A 15 -4.60 1.63 -8.43
N HIS A 16 -3.59 1.30 -7.62
CA HIS A 16 -2.26 0.90 -8.11
C HIS A 16 -1.91 -0.56 -7.89
N LEU A 17 -2.44 -1.21 -6.84
CA LEU A 17 -2.06 -2.59 -6.60
C LEU A 17 -2.55 -3.48 -7.77
N PRO A 18 -1.76 -4.43 -8.27
CA PRO A 18 -2.16 -5.28 -9.39
C PRO A 18 -3.23 -6.31 -8.98
N ASN A 19 -4.24 -6.57 -9.83
CA ASN A 19 -5.27 -7.57 -9.55
C ASN A 19 -4.74 -9.02 -9.65
N ALA A 20 -3.90 -9.39 -8.69
CA ALA A 20 -3.25 -10.67 -8.55
C ALA A 20 -2.97 -10.93 -7.07
N ILE A 21 -2.83 -12.20 -6.71
CA ILE A 21 -2.31 -12.60 -5.40
C ILE A 21 -0.79 -12.76 -5.55
N THR A 22 -0.01 -12.15 -4.67
CA THR A 22 1.45 -12.35 -4.59
C THR A 22 1.94 -12.25 -3.15
N ASP A 23 2.93 -13.07 -2.81
CA ASP A 23 3.72 -13.02 -1.58
C ASP A 23 5.21 -12.74 -1.86
N ASP A 24 5.56 -12.39 -3.10
CA ASP A 24 6.92 -12.05 -3.49
C ASP A 24 7.37 -10.76 -2.80
N SER A 25 8.22 -10.90 -1.78
CA SER A 25 8.77 -9.80 -1.00
C SER A 25 9.41 -8.69 -1.86
N MET A 26 10.06 -9.03 -2.99
CA MET A 26 10.65 -8.01 -3.85
C MET A 26 9.59 -7.19 -4.58
N ALA A 27 8.52 -7.84 -5.04
CA ALA A 27 7.39 -7.14 -5.63
C ALA A 27 6.70 -6.22 -4.61
N ILE A 28 6.55 -6.68 -3.35
CA ILE A 28 5.98 -5.86 -2.27
C ILE A 28 6.88 -4.66 -1.96
N VAL A 29 8.20 -4.84 -1.84
CA VAL A 29 9.14 -3.71 -1.61
C VAL A 29 9.02 -2.65 -2.70
N TYR A 30 8.87 -3.06 -3.97
CA TYR A 30 8.68 -2.11 -5.07
C TYR A 30 7.39 -1.28 -4.91
N LEU A 31 6.27 -1.93 -4.56
CA LEU A 31 5.00 -1.26 -4.31
C LEU A 31 5.07 -0.31 -3.12
N VAL A 32 5.78 -0.70 -2.05
CA VAL A 32 6.04 0.17 -0.89
C VAL A 32 6.80 1.43 -1.31
N GLU A 33 7.88 1.28 -2.07
CA GLU A 33 8.65 2.44 -2.55
C GLU A 33 7.81 3.38 -3.42
N GLU A 34 6.95 2.82 -4.28
CA GLU A 34 6.08 3.59 -5.15
C GLU A 34 5.03 4.36 -4.35
N ALA A 35 4.37 3.72 -3.38
CA ALA A 35 3.40 4.33 -2.48
C ALA A 35 4.01 5.49 -1.69
N LEU A 36 5.21 5.29 -1.11
CA LEU A 36 5.90 6.33 -0.34
C LEU A 36 6.31 7.52 -1.22
N LYS A 37 6.86 7.26 -2.41
CA LYS A 37 7.18 8.33 -3.37
C LYS A 37 5.94 9.09 -3.83
N ALA A 38 4.79 8.44 -3.95
CA ALA A 38 3.52 9.09 -4.28
C ALA A 38 3.01 9.95 -3.10
N ALA A 39 3.09 9.44 -1.87
CA ALA A 39 2.72 10.18 -0.67
C ALA A 39 3.54 11.46 -0.49
N GLU A 40 4.86 11.37 -0.71
CA GLU A 40 5.77 12.52 -0.63
C GLU A 40 5.38 13.63 -1.63
N ARG A 41 4.91 13.26 -2.83
CA ARG A 41 4.41 14.23 -3.82
C ARG A 41 3.12 14.92 -3.39
N GLU A 42 2.34 14.30 -2.52
CA GLU A 42 1.14 14.88 -1.89
C GLU A 42 1.44 15.60 -0.56
N GLY A 43 2.71 15.71 -0.19
CA GLY A 43 3.12 16.36 1.06
C GLY A 43 2.73 15.56 2.30
N ILE A 44 2.75 14.23 2.20
CA ILE A 44 2.58 13.30 3.31
C ILE A 44 3.94 12.61 3.51
N SER A 45 4.52 12.71 4.70
CA SER A 45 5.81 12.07 4.97
C SER A 45 5.64 10.56 5.20
N PRO A 46 6.66 9.74 4.88
CA PRO A 46 6.67 8.32 5.24
C PRO A 46 6.46 8.06 6.74
N ASP A 47 6.97 8.96 7.59
CA ASP A 47 6.79 8.89 9.05
C ASP A 47 5.32 9.13 9.44
N GLU A 48 4.63 10.10 8.83
CA GLU A 48 3.20 10.35 9.06
C GLU A 48 2.36 9.11 8.71
N ILE A 49 2.68 8.43 7.60
CA ILE A 49 2.01 7.18 7.23
C ILE A 49 2.31 6.08 8.25
N SER A 50 3.59 5.89 8.58
CA SER A 50 4.02 4.79 9.45
C SER A 50 3.49 4.94 10.88
N GLU A 51 3.34 6.17 11.38
CA GLU A 51 2.67 6.44 12.65
C GLU A 51 1.19 6.03 12.64
N GLU A 52 0.51 6.18 11.50
CA GLU A 52 -0.92 5.86 11.35
C GLU A 52 -1.19 4.38 11.08
N VAL A 53 -0.33 3.71 10.28
CA VAL A 53 -0.58 2.35 9.77
C VAL A 53 0.40 1.29 10.31
N GLY A 54 1.43 1.70 11.04
CA GLY A 54 2.54 0.83 11.41
C GLY A 54 3.47 0.59 10.22
N THR A 55 3.52 -0.64 9.71
CA THR A 55 4.42 -0.99 8.61
C THR A 55 3.68 -0.98 7.27
N VAL A 56 4.02 -0.03 6.39
CA VAL A 56 3.46 0.04 5.02
C VAL A 56 3.69 -1.28 4.24
N PHE A 57 4.83 -1.93 4.46
CA PHE A 57 5.11 -3.26 3.88
C PHE A 57 4.10 -4.32 4.31
N GLU A 58 3.77 -4.42 5.60
CA GLU A 58 2.83 -5.43 6.09
C GLU A 58 1.42 -5.16 5.57
N VAL A 59 1.00 -3.90 5.52
CA VAL A 59 -0.29 -3.49 4.96
C VAL A 59 -0.41 -3.89 3.48
N ILE A 60 0.60 -3.58 2.66
CA ILE A 60 0.59 -3.93 1.24
C ILE A 60 0.70 -5.45 1.02
N LEU A 61 1.52 -6.14 1.83
CA LEU A 61 1.61 -7.60 1.79
C LEU A 61 0.25 -8.25 2.08
N GLU A 62 -0.42 -7.84 3.15
CA GLU A 62 -1.73 -8.35 3.53
C GLU A 62 -2.77 -8.05 2.44
N ALA A 63 -2.76 -6.85 1.87
CA ALA A 63 -3.65 -6.47 0.78
C ALA A 63 -3.42 -7.33 -0.48
N MET A 64 -2.17 -7.68 -0.80
CA MET A 64 -1.83 -8.54 -1.94
C MET A 64 -2.13 -10.02 -1.68
N GLN A 65 -1.99 -10.50 -0.43
CA GLN A 65 -2.34 -11.87 -0.06
C GLN A 65 -3.85 -12.11 -0.03
N ASN A 66 -4.62 -11.08 0.33
CA ASN A 66 -6.09 -11.13 0.37
C ASN A 66 -6.73 -10.52 -0.88
N ARG A 67 -5.94 -10.17 -1.90
CA ARG A 67 -6.48 -9.68 -3.16
C ARG A 67 -7.36 -10.78 -3.74
N GLU A 68 -8.58 -10.45 -4.16
CA GLU A 68 -9.43 -11.42 -4.84
C GLU A 68 -8.76 -11.80 -6.17
N GLY A 69 -7.91 -12.83 -6.13
CA GLY A 69 -7.28 -13.39 -7.31
C GLY A 69 -8.40 -13.86 -8.23
N GLY A 70 -8.59 -13.15 -9.34
CA GLY A 70 -9.75 -13.26 -10.21
C GLY A 70 -10.21 -14.69 -10.44
N LEU A 71 -11.20 -15.13 -9.65
CA LEU A 71 -12.16 -16.15 -10.03
C LEU A 71 -13.45 -15.41 -10.39
N ALA A 72 -13.40 -14.75 -11.54
CA ALA A 72 -14.62 -14.59 -12.33
C ALA A 72 -14.98 -15.99 -12.83
N VAL A 73 -15.95 -16.62 -12.17
CA VAL A 73 -16.72 -17.77 -12.69
C VAL A 73 -17.51 -17.38 -13.93
#